data_AF-A0A2U9S9M7-F1
#
_entry.id   AF-A0A2U9S9M7-F1
#
_cell.length_a   1.000
_cell.length_b   1.000
_cell.length_c   1.000
_cell.angle_alpha   90.00
_cell.angle_beta   90.00
_cell.angle_gamma   90.00
#
_symmetry.space_group_name_H-M   'P 1'
#
loop_
_entity.id
_entity.type
_entity.pdbx_description
1 polymer ?
#
loop_
_entity_poly.entity_id
_entity_poly.type
_entity_poly.pdbx_seq_one_letter_code
_entity_poly.pdbx_strand_id
1 'polypeptide(L)'
;MALLALTNDNLAFFKRSLRADLPAVGSSHLSEALAAALGSRTGIALATRLREDGAEMPSLATVDQGAFAARLADLGHRVATLPALDALARSPDLPNRIWAVLKDGDRPALNAWHGECQRRGIPYVYATTGRQHARVDWDWITVNPAFDGVPSDDGESKLLDRIVGAIRANATSSPKANFDASAFAGHVERLSPEDAHAQADAIFELLYGALRQARRPVPA
;
A
#
# COMPACT_ATOMS: atom_id res chain seq x y z
N MET A 1 -7.31 5.87 4.33
CA MET A 1 -5.97 6.13 3.77
C MET A 1 -5.47 4.83 3.19
N ALA A 2 -5.36 4.76 1.86
CA ALA A 2 -4.75 3.64 1.17
C ALA A 2 -3.35 3.98 0.65
N LEU A 3 -2.50 2.96 0.52
CA LEU A 3 -1.16 3.09 -0.05
C LEU A 3 -1.10 2.54 -1.47
N LEU A 4 -0.23 3.15 -2.28
CA LEU A 4 0.01 2.77 -3.65
C LEU A 4 1.53 2.66 -3.91
N ALA A 5 1.98 1.53 -4.45
CA ALA A 5 3.31 1.47 -5.04
C ALA A 5 3.34 2.28 -6.35
N LEU A 6 4.25 3.24 -6.44
CA LEU A 6 4.40 4.11 -7.61
C LEU A 6 5.10 3.36 -8.75
N THR A 7 4.29 2.65 -9.54
CA THR A 7 4.73 1.97 -10.75
C THR A 7 3.94 2.46 -11.96
N ASN A 8 4.53 2.36 -13.15
CA ASN A 8 3.85 2.74 -14.39
C ASN A 8 2.54 1.94 -14.59
N ASP A 9 2.53 0.65 -14.25
CA ASP A 9 1.34 -0.20 -14.40
C ASP A 9 0.22 0.20 -13.44
N ASN A 10 0.55 0.50 -12.19
CA ASN A 10 -0.42 0.97 -11.20
C ASN A 10 -1.02 2.32 -11.61
N LEU A 11 -0.20 3.27 -12.08
CA LEU A 11 -0.72 4.55 -12.56
C LEU A 11 -1.55 4.42 -13.83
N ALA A 12 -1.16 3.53 -14.74
CA ALA A 12 -1.94 3.22 -15.94
C ALA A 12 -3.29 2.61 -15.56
N PHE A 13 -3.32 1.70 -14.57
CA PHE A 13 -4.55 1.15 -14.01
C PHE A 13 -5.45 2.26 -13.43
N PHE A 14 -4.93 3.08 -12.51
CA PHE A 14 -5.67 4.20 -11.91
C PHE A 14 -6.25 5.12 -12.99
N LYS A 15 -5.42 5.54 -13.95
CA LYS A 15 -5.85 6.46 -14.99
C LYS A 15 -6.91 5.86 -15.91
N ARG A 16 -6.87 4.55 -16.18
CA ARG A 16 -7.92 3.87 -16.95
C ARG A 16 -9.23 3.82 -16.17
N SER A 17 -9.20 3.43 -14.90
CA SER A 17 -10.39 3.38 -14.05
C SER A 17 -11.03 4.76 -13.89
N LEU A 18 -10.23 5.78 -13.58
CA LEU A 18 -10.69 7.16 -13.46
C LEU A 18 -11.28 7.72 -14.75
N ARG A 19 -10.76 7.34 -15.92
CA ARG A 19 -11.34 7.76 -17.21
C ARG A 19 -12.71 7.15 -17.46
N ALA A 20 -12.94 5.92 -16.99
CA ALA A 20 -14.25 5.27 -17.09
C ALA A 20 -15.27 5.99 -16.20
N ASP A 21 -14.86 6.36 -14.98
CA ASP A 21 -15.73 7.01 -13.99
C ASP A 21 -15.93 8.50 -14.26
N LEU A 22 -14.94 9.18 -14.86
CA LEU A 22 -14.92 10.62 -15.11
C LEU A 22 -14.70 10.95 -16.60
N PRO A 23 -15.59 10.52 -17.51
CA PRO A 23 -15.37 10.63 -18.96
C PRO A 23 -15.32 12.09 -19.46
N ALA A 24 -15.92 13.02 -18.72
CA ALA A 24 -15.91 14.45 -19.04
C ALA A 24 -14.58 15.15 -18.70
N VAL A 25 -13.72 14.53 -17.88
CA VAL A 25 -12.44 15.13 -17.46
C VAL A 25 -11.36 14.76 -18.48
N GLY A 26 -10.75 15.77 -19.08
CA GLY A 26 -9.65 15.59 -20.02
C GLY A 26 -8.48 14.78 -19.43
N SER A 27 -7.83 13.97 -20.27
CA SER A 27 -6.71 13.10 -19.87
C SER A 27 -5.55 13.85 -19.18
N SER A 28 -5.23 15.07 -19.61
CA SER A 28 -4.21 15.91 -18.99
C SER A 28 -4.62 16.30 -17.57
N HIS A 29 -5.86 16.75 -17.37
CA HIS A 29 -6.39 17.13 -16.07
C HIS A 29 -6.49 15.96 -15.10
N LEU A 30 -6.89 14.76 -15.57
CA LEU A 30 -6.83 13.55 -14.75
C LEU A 30 -5.41 13.22 -14.30
N SER A 31 -4.41 13.46 -15.15
CA SER A 31 -3.00 13.21 -14.80
C SER A 31 -2.52 14.20 -13.74
N GLU A 32 -2.91 15.47 -13.85
CA GLU A 32 -2.61 16.51 -12.86
C GLU A 32 -3.31 16.25 -11.52
N ALA A 33 -4.58 15.87 -11.54
CA ALA A 33 -5.33 15.51 -10.33
C ALA A 33 -4.74 14.27 -9.65
N LEU A 34 -4.41 13.23 -10.44
CA LEU A 34 -3.75 12.03 -9.92
C LEU A 34 -2.37 12.34 -9.33
N ALA A 35 -1.61 13.27 -9.93
CA ALA A 35 -0.34 13.70 -9.37
C ALA A 35 -0.53 14.37 -8.00
N ALA A 36 -1.51 15.26 -7.87
CA ALA A 36 -1.85 15.88 -6.59
C ALA A 36 -2.27 14.85 -5.54
N ALA A 37 -3.10 13.87 -5.91
CA ALA A 37 -3.54 12.78 -5.05
C ALA A 37 -2.39 11.91 -4.51
N LEU A 38 -1.26 11.88 -5.21
CA LEU A 38 -0.08 11.09 -4.87
C LEU A 38 1.07 11.96 -4.31
N GLY A 39 0.76 13.17 -3.87
CA GLY A 39 1.70 14.09 -3.22
C GLY A 39 2.68 14.80 -4.17
N SER A 40 2.41 14.80 -5.48
CA SER A 40 3.22 15.49 -6.49
C SER A 40 2.57 16.79 -6.95
N ARG A 41 3.36 17.85 -7.08
CA ARG A 41 2.86 19.18 -7.50
C ARG A 41 2.31 19.21 -8.93
N THR A 42 2.84 18.37 -9.81
CA THR A 42 2.47 18.29 -11.23
C THR A 42 2.61 16.86 -11.75
N GLY A 43 2.00 16.57 -12.90
CA GLY A 43 2.18 15.29 -13.59
C GLY A 43 3.63 15.01 -13.98
N ILE A 44 4.39 16.06 -14.33
CA ILE A 44 5.82 15.96 -14.68
C ILE A 44 6.65 15.58 -13.45
N ALA A 45 6.33 16.14 -12.27
CA ALA A 45 7.01 15.79 -11.03
C ALA A 45 6.78 14.32 -10.66
N LEU A 46 5.54 13.83 -10.79
CA LEU A 46 5.22 12.41 -10.59
C LEU A 46 5.97 11.52 -11.58
N ALA A 47 6.00 11.88 -12.87
CA ALA A 47 6.73 11.15 -13.89
C ALA A 47 8.25 11.12 -13.65
N THR A 48 8.81 12.17 -13.05
CA THR A 48 10.22 12.23 -12.68
C THR A 48 10.50 11.32 -11.50
N ARG A 49 9.66 11.38 -10.45
CA ARG A 49 9.75 10.47 -9.29
C ARG A 49 9.73 8.99 -9.68
N LEU A 50 8.83 8.59 -10.59
CA LEU A 50 8.77 7.22 -11.12
C LEU A 50 10.06 6.78 -11.81
N ARG A 51 10.73 7.69 -12.52
CA ARG A 51 11.99 7.39 -13.22
C ARG A 51 13.15 7.25 -12.26
N GLU A 52 13.17 8.07 -11.21
CA GLU A 52 14.23 8.06 -10.18
C GLU A 52 14.14 6.86 -9.24
N ASP A 53 12.93 6.43 -8.87
CA ASP A 53 12.72 5.28 -7.97
C ASP A 53 13.13 3.93 -8.59
N GLY A 54 13.12 3.83 -9.91
CA GLY A 54 13.36 2.56 -10.61
C GLY A 54 12.23 1.55 -10.42
N ALA A 55 12.30 0.43 -11.16
CA ALA A 55 11.22 -0.57 -11.17
C ALA A 55 11.31 -1.58 -10.03
N GLU A 56 12.50 -1.79 -9.46
CA GLU A 56 12.74 -2.88 -8.50
C GLU A 56 12.18 -2.56 -7.11
N MET A 57 12.38 -1.33 -6.64
CA MET A 57 11.86 -0.84 -5.37
C MET A 57 11.15 0.50 -5.59
N PRO A 58 9.88 0.50 -6.05
CA PRO A 58 9.13 1.74 -6.24
C PRO A 58 8.82 2.43 -4.90
N SER A 59 8.85 3.76 -4.84
CA SER A 59 8.35 4.44 -3.63
C SER A 59 6.86 4.20 -3.42
N LEU A 60 6.43 4.28 -2.16
CA LEU A 60 5.02 4.31 -1.82
C LEU A 60 4.48 5.74 -1.84
N ALA A 61 3.20 5.89 -2.16
CA ALA A 61 2.46 7.12 -1.97
C ALA A 61 1.14 6.81 -1.27
N THR A 62 0.80 7.63 -0.29
CA THR A 62 -0.55 7.68 0.27
C THR A 62 -1.47 8.33 -0.74
N VAL A 63 -2.62 7.71 -0.96
CA VAL A 63 -3.67 8.23 -1.82
C VAL A 63 -4.50 9.25 -1.05
N ASP A 64 -4.54 10.48 -1.56
CA ASP A 64 -5.31 11.60 -0.99
C ASP A 64 -6.46 12.00 -1.92
N GLN A 65 -7.67 11.56 -1.57
CA GLN A 65 -8.90 11.90 -2.29
C GLN A 65 -9.25 13.40 -2.18
N GLY A 66 -8.88 14.06 -1.09
CA GLY A 66 -9.09 15.49 -0.91
C GLY A 66 -8.21 16.31 -1.87
N ALA A 67 -6.92 15.97 -1.96
CA ALA A 67 -5.99 16.60 -2.90
C ALA A 67 -6.41 16.37 -4.36
N PHE A 68 -6.91 15.17 -4.69
CA PHE A 68 -7.48 14.88 -6.02
C PHE A 68 -8.67 15.80 -6.33
N ALA A 69 -9.63 15.89 -5.41
CA ALA A 69 -10.84 16.69 -5.55
C ALA A 69 -10.52 18.18 -5.73
N ALA A 70 -9.64 18.71 -4.87
CA ALA A 70 -9.20 20.10 -4.93
C ALA A 70 -8.56 20.42 -6.28
N ARG A 71 -7.67 19.54 -6.76
CA ARG A 71 -6.98 19.75 -8.04
C ARG A 71 -7.93 19.68 -9.23
N LEU A 72 -8.95 18.83 -9.21
CA LEU A 72 -9.99 18.84 -10.24
C LEU A 72 -10.78 20.14 -10.24
N ALA A 73 -11.15 20.65 -9.07
CA ALA A 73 -11.87 21.91 -8.93
C ALA A 73 -11.05 23.10 -9.47
N ASP A 74 -9.75 23.15 -9.18
CA ASP A 74 -8.83 24.17 -9.73
C ASP A 74 -8.76 24.14 -11.26
N LEU A 75 -8.91 22.95 -11.85
CA LEU A 75 -8.92 22.73 -13.30
C LEU A 75 -10.32 22.93 -13.93
N GLY A 76 -11.29 23.43 -13.16
CA GLY A 76 -12.64 23.74 -13.60
C GLY A 76 -13.62 22.56 -13.57
N HIS A 77 -13.25 21.43 -12.96
CA HIS A 77 -14.10 20.23 -12.89
C HIS A 77 -14.78 20.14 -11.53
N ARG A 78 -16.07 20.44 -11.48
CA ARG A 78 -16.91 20.17 -10.29
C ARG A 78 -17.63 18.85 -10.48
N VAL A 79 -17.11 17.81 -9.86
CA VAL A 79 -17.67 16.46 -9.92
C VAL A 79 -18.57 16.26 -8.69
N ALA A 80 -19.83 15.89 -8.90
CA ALA A 80 -20.79 15.67 -7.81
C ALA A 80 -20.40 14.47 -6.92
N THR A 81 -19.93 13.39 -7.55
CA THR A 81 -19.50 12.17 -6.87
C THR A 81 -18.14 11.75 -7.42
N LEU A 82 -17.15 11.67 -6.55
CA LEU A 82 -15.82 11.19 -6.93
C LEU A 82 -15.72 9.67 -6.77
N PRO A 83 -14.98 8.99 -7.65
CA PRO A 83 -14.62 7.60 -7.42
C PRO A 83 -13.79 7.47 -6.14
N ALA A 84 -14.01 6.39 -5.39
CA ALA A 84 -13.29 6.11 -4.15
C ALA A 84 -11.86 5.66 -4.46
N LEU A 85 -10.90 6.58 -4.34
CA LEU A 85 -9.51 6.29 -4.71
C LEU A 85 -8.88 5.23 -3.80
N ASP A 86 -9.26 5.18 -2.53
CA ASP A 86 -8.81 4.15 -1.59
C ASP A 86 -9.25 2.75 -2.05
N ALA A 87 -10.44 2.62 -2.66
CA ALA A 87 -10.92 1.35 -3.21
C ALA A 87 -10.13 0.95 -4.46
N LEU A 88 -9.72 1.91 -5.30
CA LEU A 88 -8.87 1.65 -6.46
C LEU A 88 -7.46 1.19 -6.04
N ALA A 89 -6.88 1.80 -5.01
CA ALA A 89 -5.57 1.43 -4.46
C ALA A 89 -5.55 0.00 -3.89
N ARG A 90 -6.71 -0.46 -3.42
CA ARG A 90 -6.90 -1.78 -2.81
C ARG A 90 -7.59 -2.76 -3.74
N SER A 91 -7.73 -2.41 -5.02
CA SER A 91 -8.39 -3.26 -6.00
C SER A 91 -7.63 -4.58 -6.16
N PRO A 92 -8.33 -5.73 -6.20
CA PRO A 92 -7.69 -7.01 -6.50
C PRO A 92 -7.07 -7.05 -7.91
N ASP A 93 -7.52 -6.19 -8.82
CA ASP A 93 -7.05 -6.08 -10.20
C ASP A 93 -5.85 -5.12 -10.37
N LEU A 94 -5.40 -4.50 -9.27
CA LEU A 94 -4.23 -3.64 -9.32
C LEU A 94 -2.98 -4.47 -9.69
N PRO A 95 -2.19 -4.09 -10.72
CA PRO A 95 -1.10 -4.94 -11.21
C PRO A 95 0.01 -5.20 -10.18
N ASN A 96 0.53 -4.15 -9.56
CA ASN A 96 1.63 -4.22 -8.59
C ASN A 96 1.10 -3.90 -7.19
N ARG A 97 0.20 -4.76 -6.68
CA ARG A 97 -0.31 -4.68 -5.30
C ARG A 97 0.82 -4.74 -4.28
N ILE A 98 0.60 -4.11 -3.13
CA ILE A 98 1.53 -4.14 -2.00
C ILE A 98 1.14 -5.19 -0.96
N TRP A 99 -0.15 -5.48 -0.83
CA TRP A 99 -0.72 -6.56 -0.03
C TRP A 99 -1.99 -7.07 -0.74
N ALA A 100 -2.52 -8.21 -0.31
CA ALA A 100 -3.68 -8.83 -0.94
C ALA A 100 -4.80 -9.16 0.07
N VAL A 101 -6.06 -9.07 -0.37
CA VAL A 101 -7.21 -9.69 0.33
C VAL A 101 -7.42 -11.09 -0.23
N LEU A 102 -7.44 -12.08 0.65
CA LEU A 102 -7.59 -13.49 0.31
C LEU A 102 -8.77 -14.09 1.07
N LYS A 103 -9.40 -15.11 0.47
CA LYS A 103 -10.43 -15.88 1.17
C LYS A 103 -9.77 -16.83 2.16
N ASP A 104 -10.36 -16.96 3.34
CA ASP A 104 -9.90 -17.92 4.34
C ASP A 104 -9.94 -19.36 3.78
N GLY A 105 -8.84 -20.10 4.00
CA GLY A 105 -8.63 -21.45 3.47
C GLY A 105 -8.25 -21.55 1.98
N ASP A 106 -8.13 -20.44 1.24
CA ASP A 106 -7.76 -20.46 -0.19
C ASP A 106 -6.24 -20.60 -0.38
N ARG A 107 -5.76 -21.84 -0.21
CA ARG A 107 -4.34 -22.19 -0.38
C ARG A 107 -3.78 -21.83 -1.75
N PRO A 108 -4.47 -22.07 -2.89
CA PRO A 108 -3.98 -21.64 -4.19
C PRO A 108 -3.73 -20.14 -4.28
N ALA A 109 -4.66 -19.30 -3.80
CA ALA A 109 -4.50 -17.85 -3.83
C ALA A 109 -3.35 -17.39 -2.91
N LEU A 110 -3.21 -18.02 -1.74
CA LEU A 110 -2.15 -17.77 -0.78
C LEU A 110 -0.76 -18.10 -1.37
N ASN A 111 -0.62 -19.27 -2.00
CA ASN A 111 0.63 -19.68 -2.66
C ASN A 111 0.98 -18.76 -3.84
N ALA A 112 -0.01 -18.36 -4.63
CA ALA A 112 0.19 -17.42 -5.74
C ALA A 112 0.68 -16.06 -5.23
N TRP A 113 0.09 -15.55 -4.14
CA TRP A 113 0.51 -14.30 -3.52
C TRP A 113 1.92 -14.39 -2.92
N HIS A 114 2.24 -15.49 -2.23
CA HIS A 114 3.58 -15.74 -1.73
C HIS A 114 4.62 -15.73 -2.86
N GLY A 115 4.36 -16.46 -3.96
CA GLY A 115 5.23 -16.49 -5.13
C GLY A 115 5.45 -15.10 -5.75
N GLU A 116 4.40 -14.27 -5.79
CA GLU A 116 4.49 -12.89 -6.28
C GLU A 116 5.33 -12.00 -5.35
N CYS A 117 5.13 -12.09 -4.03
CA CYS A 117 5.95 -11.39 -3.04
C CYS A 117 7.43 -11.78 -3.15
N GLN A 118 7.71 -13.08 -3.27
CA GLN A 118 9.07 -13.61 -3.42
C GLN A 118 9.73 -13.13 -4.71
N ARG A 119 9.01 -13.19 -5.84
CA ARG A 119 9.50 -12.72 -7.14
C ARG A 119 9.87 -11.23 -7.12
N ARG A 120 9.13 -10.43 -6.36
CA ARG A 120 9.37 -8.98 -6.20
C ARG A 120 10.29 -8.64 -5.03
N GLY A 121 10.62 -9.62 -4.19
CA GLY A 121 11.41 -9.43 -2.97
C GLY A 121 10.80 -8.40 -2.02
N ILE A 122 9.48 -8.40 -1.85
CA ILE A 122 8.74 -7.52 -0.94
C ILE A 122 8.22 -8.29 0.28
N PRO A 123 7.89 -7.62 1.40
CA PRO A 123 7.28 -8.27 2.56
C PRO A 123 5.99 -8.98 2.19
N TYR A 124 5.76 -10.13 2.81
CA TYR A 124 4.57 -10.94 2.60
C TYR A 124 3.46 -10.45 3.53
N VAL A 125 2.56 -9.61 3.03
CA VAL A 125 1.44 -9.06 3.81
C VAL A 125 0.13 -9.40 3.12
N TYR A 126 -0.84 -9.91 3.87
CA TYR A 126 -2.17 -10.20 3.35
C TYR A 126 -3.24 -10.09 4.43
N ALA A 127 -4.47 -9.85 4.00
CA ALA A 127 -5.65 -9.91 4.83
C ALA A 127 -6.49 -11.13 4.44
N THR A 128 -6.93 -11.93 5.40
CA THR A 128 -7.96 -12.94 5.20
C THR A 128 -9.30 -12.41 5.69
N THR A 129 -10.32 -12.53 4.84
CA THR A 129 -11.69 -12.14 5.21
C THR A 129 -12.51 -13.38 5.55
N GLY A 130 -12.93 -13.48 6.82
CA GLY A 130 -13.95 -14.42 7.26
C GLY A 130 -15.36 -13.84 7.17
N ARG A 131 -16.34 -14.57 7.71
CA ARG A 131 -17.78 -14.20 7.65
C ARG A 131 -18.14 -12.95 8.48
N GLN A 132 -17.45 -12.74 9.61
CA GLN A 132 -17.73 -11.65 10.56
C GLN A 132 -16.50 -10.82 10.93
N HIS A 133 -15.31 -11.35 10.70
CA HIS A 133 -14.05 -10.73 11.07
C HIS A 133 -13.00 -10.95 10.00
N ALA A 134 -12.06 -10.03 9.93
CA ALA A 134 -10.86 -10.11 9.14
C ALA A 134 -9.63 -10.35 10.03
N ARG A 135 -8.59 -10.87 9.42
CA ARG A 135 -7.27 -11.07 10.01
C ARG A 135 -6.22 -10.56 9.03
N VAL A 136 -5.19 -9.91 9.55
CA VAL A 136 -4.01 -9.49 8.77
C VAL A 136 -2.83 -10.30 9.27
N ASP A 137 -2.09 -10.89 8.33
CA ASP A 137 -0.88 -11.65 8.57
C ASP A 137 0.28 -10.96 7.83
N TRP A 138 1.46 -10.99 8.44
CA TRP A 138 2.69 -10.59 7.76
C TRP A 138 3.85 -11.52 8.07
N ASP A 139 4.76 -11.62 7.11
CA ASP A 139 6.02 -12.34 7.21
C ASP A 139 7.09 -11.66 6.35
N TRP A 140 8.35 -11.78 6.78
CA TRP A 140 9.53 -11.31 6.07
C TRP A 140 10.16 -12.41 5.19
N ILE A 141 9.67 -13.65 5.27
CA ILE A 141 10.22 -14.82 4.57
C ILE A 141 10.40 -14.67 3.05
N THR A 142 9.64 -13.79 2.40
CA THR A 142 9.73 -13.53 0.95
C THR A 142 10.80 -12.52 0.57
N VAL A 143 11.43 -11.85 1.55
CA VAL A 143 12.53 -10.92 1.35
C VAL A 143 13.84 -11.72 1.22
N ASN A 144 14.81 -11.19 0.46
CA ASN A 144 16.11 -11.83 0.31
C ASN A 144 16.82 -11.96 1.67
N PRO A 145 17.29 -13.16 2.06
CA PRO A 145 17.98 -13.40 3.32
C PRO A 145 19.24 -12.56 3.55
N ALA A 146 19.83 -11.98 2.50
CA ALA A 146 20.91 -11.01 2.63
C ALA A 146 20.49 -9.75 3.42
N PHE A 147 19.19 -9.50 3.56
CA PHE A 147 18.62 -8.44 4.37
C PHE A 147 18.01 -8.96 5.69
N ASP A 148 18.12 -10.26 5.98
CA ASP A 148 17.70 -10.83 7.25
C ASP A 148 18.60 -10.31 8.36
N GLY A 149 17.98 -9.80 9.43
CA GLY A 149 18.70 -9.26 10.57
C GLY A 149 19.48 -7.97 10.28
N VAL A 150 19.38 -7.38 9.07
CA VAL A 150 19.84 -6.01 8.83
C VAL A 150 18.82 -5.09 9.50
N PRO A 151 19.14 -4.52 10.66
CA PRO A 151 18.23 -3.56 11.24
C PRO A 151 18.19 -2.37 10.28
N SER A 152 17.01 -1.78 10.08
CA SER A 152 16.97 -0.36 9.74
C SER A 152 17.87 0.40 10.72
N ASP A 153 18.31 1.62 10.41
CA ASP A 153 19.14 2.43 11.33
C ASP A 153 18.59 2.51 12.78
N ASP A 154 17.32 2.14 12.96
CA ASP A 154 16.56 2.11 14.20
C ASP A 154 16.60 0.80 15.01
N GLY A 155 16.99 -0.34 14.45
CA GLY A 155 16.98 -1.62 15.17
C GLY A 155 15.62 -2.36 15.15
N GLU A 156 15.65 -3.67 15.37
CA GLU A 156 14.47 -4.55 15.36
C GLU A 156 13.40 -4.11 16.40
N SER A 157 13.81 -3.77 17.62
CA SER A 157 12.88 -3.37 18.69
C SER A 157 12.09 -2.11 18.35
N LYS A 158 12.73 -1.09 17.74
CA LYS A 158 12.02 0.14 17.34
C LYS A 158 11.05 -0.13 16.20
N LEU A 159 11.38 -1.02 15.27
CA LEU A 159 10.44 -1.44 14.22
C LEU A 159 9.22 -2.13 14.84
N LEU A 160 9.42 -3.04 15.80
CA LEU A 160 8.33 -3.67 16.54
C LEU A 160 7.47 -2.63 17.28
N ASP A 161 8.08 -1.67 17.97
CA ASP A 161 7.34 -0.60 18.67
C ASP A 161 6.47 0.21 17.69
N ARG A 162 6.99 0.53 16.50
CA ARG A 162 6.22 1.20 15.43
C ARG A 162 5.09 0.33 14.90
N ILE A 163 5.31 -0.96 14.70
CA ILE A 163 4.28 -1.91 14.27
C ILE A 163 3.17 -1.98 15.33
N VAL A 164 3.51 -2.18 16.60
CA VAL A 164 2.55 -2.23 17.71
C VAL A 164 1.80 -0.91 17.84
N GLY A 165 2.49 0.23 17.68
CA GLY A 165 1.88 1.55 17.64
C GLY A 165 0.83 1.67 16.52
N ALA A 166 1.18 1.24 15.31
CA ALA A 166 0.27 1.24 14.17
C ALA A 166 -0.93 0.30 14.39
N ILE A 167 -0.71 -0.89 14.97
CA ILE A 167 -1.78 -1.84 15.32
C ILE A 167 -2.81 -1.18 16.25
N ARG A 168 -2.33 -0.52 17.30
CA ARG A 168 -3.20 0.15 18.27
C ARG A 168 -3.95 1.33 17.67
N ALA A 169 -3.30 2.10 16.78
CA ALA A 169 -3.93 3.24 16.12
C ALA A 169 -5.05 2.84 15.14
N ASN A 170 -4.86 1.72 14.42
CA ASN A 170 -5.76 1.31 13.35
C ASN A 170 -6.89 0.37 13.79
N ALA A 171 -6.89 -0.13 15.03
CA ALA A 171 -7.95 -0.99 15.57
C ALA A 171 -9.13 -0.21 16.19
N THR A 172 -9.39 1.02 15.74
CA THR A 172 -10.36 1.94 16.39
C THR A 172 -11.79 1.38 16.41
N SER A 173 -12.21 0.71 15.34
CA SER A 173 -13.53 0.11 15.22
C SER A 173 -13.56 -1.36 15.68
N SER A 174 -12.43 -1.89 16.14
CA SER A 174 -12.21 -3.30 16.48
C SER A 174 -11.73 -3.45 17.93
N PRO A 175 -12.56 -3.14 18.94
CA PRO A 175 -12.16 -3.13 20.35
C PRO A 175 -11.79 -4.52 20.91
N LYS A 176 -12.13 -5.59 20.18
CA LYS A 176 -11.79 -6.98 20.52
C LYS A 176 -10.60 -7.52 19.72
N ALA A 177 -9.93 -6.66 18.95
CA ALA A 177 -8.74 -7.03 18.21
C ALA A 177 -7.65 -7.51 19.16
N ASN A 178 -6.97 -8.57 18.74
CA ASN A 178 -5.82 -9.16 19.41
C ASN A 178 -4.74 -9.43 18.38
N PHE A 179 -3.50 -9.42 18.83
CA PHE A 179 -2.35 -9.60 17.96
C PHE A 179 -1.26 -10.41 18.65
N ASP A 180 -0.47 -11.10 17.84
CA ASP A 180 0.82 -11.66 18.19
C ASP A 180 1.81 -11.14 17.15
N ALA A 181 2.88 -10.49 17.61
CA ALA A 181 3.74 -9.70 16.74
C ALA A 181 5.21 -9.82 17.16
N SER A 182 6.05 -10.15 16.18
CA SER A 182 7.47 -9.82 16.15
C SER A 182 7.71 -8.72 15.11
N ALA A 183 8.94 -8.22 15.00
CA ALA A 183 9.26 -7.22 13.99
C ALA A 183 9.07 -7.74 12.56
N PHE A 184 9.28 -9.04 12.32
CA PHE A 184 9.35 -9.62 10.99
C PHE A 184 8.20 -10.57 10.65
N ALA A 185 7.49 -11.09 11.64
CA ALA A 185 6.30 -11.91 11.43
C ALA A 185 5.26 -11.69 12.52
N GLY A 186 3.99 -11.86 12.17
CA GLY A 186 2.90 -11.75 13.13
C GLY A 186 1.53 -11.72 12.48
N HIS A 187 0.53 -11.51 13.32
CA HIS A 187 -0.85 -11.34 12.87
C HIS A 187 -1.66 -10.45 13.81
N VAL A 188 -2.71 -9.85 13.25
CA VAL A 188 -3.80 -9.18 13.98
C VAL A 188 -5.12 -9.78 13.55
N GLU A 189 -5.97 -10.19 14.48
CA GLU A 189 -7.26 -10.81 14.16
C GLU A 189 -8.43 -10.06 14.81
N ARG A 190 -9.66 -10.49 14.46
CA ARG A 190 -10.93 -9.89 14.92
C ARG A 190 -11.10 -8.43 14.49
N LEU A 191 -10.55 -8.08 13.34
CA LEU A 191 -10.68 -6.76 12.73
C LEU A 191 -11.99 -6.64 11.94
N SER A 192 -12.51 -5.43 11.86
CA SER A 192 -13.44 -5.05 10.78
C SER A 192 -12.71 -5.11 9.43
N PRO A 193 -13.42 -5.29 8.30
CA PRO A 193 -12.76 -5.26 6.97
C PRO A 193 -12.02 -3.94 6.69
N GLU A 194 -12.56 -2.82 7.16
CA GLU A 194 -11.93 -1.50 6.98
C GLU A 194 -10.65 -1.37 7.81
N ASP A 195 -10.69 -1.75 9.10
CA ASP A 195 -9.53 -1.73 9.97
C ASP A 195 -8.45 -2.70 9.44
N ALA A 196 -8.83 -3.86 8.89
CA ALA A 196 -7.90 -4.79 8.28
C ALA A 196 -7.17 -4.20 7.07
N HIS A 197 -7.85 -3.43 6.23
CA HIS A 197 -7.19 -2.74 5.12
C HIS A 197 -6.22 -1.66 5.61
N ALA A 198 -6.64 -0.82 6.57
CA ALA A 198 -5.78 0.18 7.17
C ALA A 198 -4.56 -0.46 7.87
N GLN A 199 -4.77 -1.60 8.52
CA GLN A 199 -3.73 -2.37 9.18
C GLN A 199 -2.72 -2.94 8.19
N ALA A 200 -3.19 -3.52 7.08
CA ALA A 200 -2.32 -4.07 6.03
C ALA A 200 -1.49 -2.98 5.35
N ASP A 201 -2.10 -1.82 5.07
CA ASP A 201 -1.38 -0.65 4.54
C ASP A 201 -0.25 -0.23 5.50
N ALA A 202 -0.56 0.01 6.79
CA ALA A 202 0.41 0.49 7.76
C ALA A 202 1.54 -0.52 8.03
N ILE A 203 1.24 -1.81 8.17
CA ILE A 203 2.26 -2.85 8.37
C ILE A 203 3.16 -2.92 7.14
N PHE A 204 2.59 -2.94 5.93
CA PHE A 204 3.39 -2.98 4.72
C PHE A 204 4.31 -1.76 4.60
N GLU A 205 3.83 -0.54 4.88
CA GLU A 205 4.64 0.67 4.85
C GLU A 205 5.87 0.58 5.76
N LEU A 206 5.67 0.11 6.99
CA LEU A 206 6.75 -0.02 7.98
C LEU A 206 7.79 -1.04 7.54
N LEU A 207 7.35 -2.24 7.13
CA LEU A 207 8.23 -3.32 6.68
C LEU A 207 8.96 -2.93 5.39
N TYR A 208 8.24 -2.38 4.43
CA TYR A 208 8.80 -1.98 3.14
C TYR A 208 9.76 -0.79 3.30
N GLY A 209 9.47 0.14 4.21
CA GLY A 209 10.38 1.22 4.59
C GLY A 209 11.70 0.71 5.16
N ALA A 210 11.64 -0.25 6.08
CA ALA A 210 12.83 -0.90 6.64
C ALA A 210 13.64 -1.63 5.55
N LEU A 211 12.96 -2.35 4.65
CA LEU A 211 13.60 -3.02 3.52
C LEU A 211 14.29 -2.04 2.56
N ARG A 212 13.63 -0.92 2.24
CA ARG A 212 14.22 0.13 1.39
C ARG A 212 15.48 0.73 2.02
N GLN A 213 15.49 0.90 3.35
CA GLN A 213 16.66 1.39 4.07
C GLN A 213 17.81 0.37 4.04
N ALA A 214 17.53 -0.90 4.32
CA ALA A 214 18.52 -1.99 4.28
C ALA A 214 19.16 -2.17 2.89
N ARG A 215 18.44 -1.84 1.81
CA ARG A 215 18.95 -1.88 0.43
C ARG A 215 19.76 -0.66 0.02
N ARG A 216 19.72 0.44 0.76
CA ARG A 216 20.51 1.63 0.40
C ARG A 216 21.99 1.31 0.64
N PRO A 217 22.88 1.58 -0.33
CA PRO A 217 24.31 1.46 -0.08
C PRO A 217 24.68 2.41 1.07
N VAL A 218 25.34 1.88 2.10
CA VAL A 218 25.92 2.69 3.16
C VAL A 218 26.93 3.63 2.49
N PRO A 219 26.79 4.97 2.64
CA PRO A 219 27.80 5.88 2.12
C PRO A 219 29.14 5.56 2.79
N ALA A 220 30.16 5.32 1.96
CA ALA A 220 31.53 5.05 2.39
C ALA A 220 32.16 6.25 3.11
#